data_AF-K1QPJ5-F1
#
_entry.id   AF-K1QPJ5-F1
#
_cell.length_a   1.000
_cell.length_b   1.000
_cell.length_c   1.000
_cell.angle_alpha   90.00
_cell.angle_beta   90.00
_cell.angle_gamma   90.00
#
_symmetry.space_group_name_H-M   'P 1'
#
loop_
_entity.id
_entity.type
_entity.pdbx_description
1 polymer ?
#
loop_
_entity_poly.entity_id
_entity_poly.type
_entity_poly.pdbx_seq_one_letter_code
_entity_poly.pdbx_strand_id
1 'polypeptide(L)'
;MYGLVALLVVIGAAVAQVDPQQKFLERRRLVYDATNRRERRLEEIEIGSDKSYYDQLILWNENKMYQVDLKTRKCNVTVPYRPFFQRGTFPGEKFDYEGVIGGAGLPNEHVTIQQFSMNTTGEYRASIVSSPDCVPITNIHITTKYGFEQSKSTLLGITYSVAGYLTMQGTEEKEGSKLSRRVATKLSTMN
;
A
#
# COMPACT_ATOMS: atom_id res chain seq x y z
N MET A 1 6.49 -7.95 32.34
CA MET A 1 5.34 -7.77 31.42
C MET A 1 5.68 -6.65 30.45
N TYR A 2 6.29 -6.98 29.31
CA TYR A 2 6.53 -5.99 28.25
C TYR A 2 5.26 -5.91 27.41
N GLY A 3 4.48 -4.85 27.59
CA GLY A 3 3.35 -4.54 26.73
C GLY A 3 3.87 -4.26 25.33
N LEU A 4 3.57 -5.16 24.39
CA LEU A 4 3.88 -4.97 22.98
C LEU A 4 3.02 -3.78 22.50
N VAL A 5 3.62 -2.59 22.43
CA VAL A 5 3.01 -1.45 21.74
C VAL A 5 2.98 -1.84 20.27
N ALA A 6 1.83 -2.24 19.77
CA ALA A 6 1.63 -2.53 18.34
C ALA A 6 1.81 -1.22 17.57
N LEU A 7 3.01 -1.03 17.02
CA LEU A 7 3.30 0.06 16.10
C LEU A 7 2.45 -0.17 14.84
N LEU A 8 1.34 0.57 14.68
CA LEU A 8 0.55 0.49 13.46
C LEU A 8 1.31 1.19 12.34
N VAL A 9 1.88 0.39 11.45
CA VAL A 9 2.49 0.88 10.22
C VAL A 9 1.35 1.20 9.25
N VAL A 10 1.06 2.49 9.10
CA VAL A 10 0.16 2.98 8.04
C VAL A 10 1.04 3.41 6.88
N ILE A 11 0.92 2.69 5.76
CA ILE A 11 1.69 2.99 4.55
C ILE A 11 0.84 3.88 3.66
N GLY A 12 1.33 5.10 3.41
CA GLY A 12 0.87 5.95 2.32
C GLY A 12 1.66 5.61 1.05
N ALA A 13 0.98 5.19 -0.01
CA ALA A 13 1.61 4.87 -1.28
C ALA A 13 0.82 5.42 -2.47
N ALA A 14 1.52 5.86 -3.51
CA ALA A 14 0.92 5.98 -4.83
C ALA A 14 0.93 4.59 -5.46
N VAL A 15 -0.24 4.12 -5.90
CA VAL A 15 -0.41 2.77 -6.45
C VAL A 15 -0.95 2.88 -7.86
N ALA A 16 -0.25 2.25 -8.81
CA ALA A 16 -0.75 1.97 -10.13
C ALA A 16 -1.29 0.53 -10.15
N GLN A 17 -2.59 0.38 -10.39
CA GLN A 17 -3.26 -0.91 -10.50
C GLN A 17 -3.67 -1.19 -11.94
N VAL A 18 -3.36 -2.40 -12.41
CA VAL A 18 -3.80 -2.91 -13.71
C VAL A 18 -4.68 -4.15 -13.48
N ASP A 19 -5.92 -4.07 -13.95
CA ASP A 19 -6.88 -5.18 -13.96
C ASP A 19 -7.43 -5.36 -15.38
N PRO A 20 -6.94 -6.36 -16.15
CA PRO A 20 -7.37 -6.62 -17.51
C PRO A 20 -8.86 -7.00 -17.62
N GLN A 21 -9.44 -7.65 -16.59
CA GLN A 21 -10.85 -8.02 -16.61
C GLN A 21 -11.76 -6.80 -16.47
N GLN A 22 -11.35 -5.86 -15.61
CA GLN A 22 -12.06 -4.60 -15.42
C GLN A 22 -11.62 -3.50 -16.42
N LYS A 23 -10.66 -3.81 -17.31
CA LYS A 23 -10.13 -2.95 -18.38
C LYS A 23 -9.72 -1.55 -17.91
N PHE A 24 -9.14 -1.44 -16.73
CA PHE A 24 -8.65 -0.16 -16.23
C PHE A 24 -7.18 -0.21 -15.81
N LEU A 25 -6.50 0.92 -16.05
CA LEU A 25 -5.31 1.33 -15.33
C LEU A 25 -5.75 2.45 -14.40
N GLU A 26 -5.58 2.26 -13.11
CA GLU A 26 -5.99 3.22 -12.09
C GLU A 26 -4.76 3.67 -11.31
N ARG A 27 -4.59 4.99 -11.17
CA ARG A 27 -3.64 5.57 -10.22
C ARG A 27 -4.41 6.08 -9.01
N ARG A 28 -3.92 5.73 -7.83
CA ARG A 28 -4.56 6.11 -6.58
C ARG A 28 -3.56 6.30 -5.46
N ARG A 29 -3.91 7.14 -4.49
CA ARG A 29 -3.25 7.15 -3.18
C ARG A 29 -3.88 6.07 -2.32
N LEU A 30 -3.05 5.20 -1.76
CA LEU A 30 -3.43 4.11 -0.88
C LEU A 30 -2.93 4.43 0.53
N VAL A 31 -3.81 4.25 1.50
CA VAL A 31 -3.48 4.19 2.93
C VAL A 31 -3.80 2.78 3.39
N TYR A 32 -2.80 2.03 3.84
CA TYR A 32 -2.94 0.61 4.16
C TYR A 32 -2.62 0.33 5.63
N ASP A 33 -3.53 -0.38 6.32
CA ASP A 33 -3.37 -0.87 7.69
C ASP A 33 -3.60 -2.39 7.71
N ALA A 34 -2.49 -3.14 7.76
CA ALA A 34 -2.52 -4.60 7.78
C ALA A 34 -3.12 -5.19 9.07
N THR A 35 -2.92 -4.51 10.20
CA THR A 35 -3.27 -5.04 11.53
C THR A 35 -4.78 -5.08 11.71
N ASN A 36 -5.44 -3.95 11.39
CA ASN A 36 -6.90 -3.87 11.48
C ASN A 36 -7.59 -4.29 10.19
N ARG A 37 -6.84 -4.69 9.15
CA ARG A 37 -7.33 -5.00 7.81
C ARG A 37 -8.24 -3.88 7.31
N ARG A 38 -7.65 -2.69 7.15
CA ARG A 38 -8.32 -1.51 6.63
C ARG A 38 -7.49 -0.90 5.54
N GLU A 39 -8.16 -0.38 4.53
CA GLU A 39 -7.47 0.45 3.54
C GLU A 39 -8.37 1.57 3.04
N ARG A 40 -7.74 2.70 2.74
CA ARG A 40 -8.38 3.82 2.04
C ARG A 40 -7.70 4.00 0.70
N ARG A 41 -8.51 4.09 -0.35
CA ARG A 41 -8.07 4.28 -1.74
C ARG A 41 -8.67 5.59 -2.23
N LEU A 42 -7.82 6.53 -2.61
CA LEU A 42 -8.22 7.80 -3.17
C LEU A 42 -7.76 7.84 -4.62
N GLU A 43 -8.70 7.76 -5.55
CA GLU A 43 -8.41 7.85 -6.98
C GLU A 43 -7.80 9.21 -7.33
N GLU A 44 -6.76 9.21 -8.17
CA GLU A 44 -6.17 10.46 -8.66
C GLU A 44 -7.02 11.06 -9.78
N ILE A 45 -7.16 12.38 -9.76
CA ILE A 45 -7.92 13.13 -10.77
C ILE A 45 -7.06 13.25 -12.03
N GLU A 46 -7.53 12.72 -13.15
CA GLU A 46 -6.93 12.94 -14.45
C GLU A 46 -7.49 14.24 -15.06
N ILE A 47 -6.59 15.20 -15.32
CA ILE A 47 -6.96 16.48 -15.94
C ILE A 47 -7.51 16.21 -17.34
N GLY A 48 -8.74 16.67 -17.60
CA GLY A 48 -9.41 16.49 -18.90
C GLY A 48 -10.23 15.20 -19.05
N SER A 49 -10.37 14.39 -17.99
CA SER A 49 -11.23 13.20 -17.99
C SER A 49 -12.56 13.47 -17.27
N ASP A 50 -13.66 13.08 -17.92
CA ASP A 50 -15.02 13.15 -17.36
C ASP A 50 -15.33 12.03 -16.36
N LYS A 51 -14.40 11.10 -16.12
CA LYS A 51 -14.57 9.99 -15.18
C LYS A 51 -14.90 10.52 -13.77
N SER A 52 -15.85 9.88 -13.09
CA SER A 52 -16.09 10.13 -11.66
C SER A 52 -14.94 9.55 -10.84
N TYR A 53 -14.50 10.30 -9.84
CA TYR A 53 -13.40 9.91 -8.96
C TYR A 53 -13.96 9.55 -7.60
N TYR A 54 -13.48 8.44 -7.04
CA TYR A 54 -13.99 7.91 -5.77
C TYR A 54 -12.94 7.94 -4.66
N ASP A 55 -13.39 8.25 -3.44
CA ASP A 55 -12.69 7.95 -2.20
C ASP A 55 -13.34 6.71 -1.57
N GLN A 56 -12.58 5.64 -1.50
CA GLN A 56 -13.05 4.35 -1.02
C GLN A 56 -12.40 4.02 0.32
N LEU A 57 -13.21 3.80 1.35
CA LEU A 57 -12.77 3.24 2.62
C LEU A 57 -13.26 1.80 2.74
N ILE A 58 -12.34 0.85 2.81
CA ILE A 58 -12.64 -0.57 2.90
C ILE A 58 -12.28 -1.08 4.29
N LEU A 59 -13.30 -1.59 4.99
CA LEU A 59 -13.19 -2.22 6.29
C LEU A 59 -13.40 -3.73 6.11
N TRP A 60 -12.31 -4.47 5.99
CA TRP A 60 -12.34 -5.89 5.65
C TRP A 60 -12.97 -6.75 6.74
N ASN A 61 -12.72 -6.42 8.01
CA ASN A 61 -13.30 -7.13 9.15
C ASN A 61 -14.82 -6.97 9.25
N GLU A 62 -15.35 -5.83 8.79
CA GLU A 62 -16.79 -5.55 8.81
C GLU A 62 -17.49 -5.89 7.49
N ASN A 63 -16.73 -6.32 6.47
CA ASN A 63 -17.21 -6.56 5.11
C ASN A 63 -17.95 -5.35 4.50
N LYS A 64 -17.46 -4.14 4.78
CA LYS A 64 -18.04 -2.88 4.31
C LYS A 64 -17.05 -2.08 3.47
N MET A 65 -17.56 -1.51 2.39
CA MET A 65 -16.86 -0.56 1.53
C MET A 65 -17.71 0.70 1.42
N TYR A 66 -17.17 1.81 1.90
CA TYR A 66 -17.74 3.13 1.70
C TYR A 66 -17.12 3.71 0.43
N GLN A 67 -17.95 4.07 -0.54
CA GLN A 67 -17.53 4.72 -1.78
C GLN A 67 -18.14 6.11 -1.84
N VAL A 68 -17.30 7.13 -1.73
CA VAL A 68 -17.71 8.53 -1.83
C VAL A 68 -17.33 9.04 -3.21
N ASP A 69 -18.32 9.46 -4.00
CA ASP A 69 -18.08 10.19 -5.23
C ASP A 69 -17.60 11.61 -4.88
N LEU A 70 -16.39 11.96 -5.30
CA LEU A 70 -15.78 13.25 -4.99
C LEU A 70 -16.43 14.42 -5.73
N LYS A 71 -17.09 14.18 -6.86
CA LYS A 71 -17.83 15.20 -7.63
C LYS A 71 -19.17 15.50 -6.95
N THR A 72 -19.95 14.46 -6.65
CA THR A 72 -21.34 14.62 -6.14
C THR A 72 -21.43 14.61 -4.62
N ARG A 73 -20.37 14.22 -3.91
CA ARG A 73 -20.31 14.02 -2.45
C ARG A 73 -21.30 12.98 -1.93
N LYS A 74 -21.85 12.14 -2.80
CA LYS A 74 -22.72 11.03 -2.41
C LYS A 74 -21.88 9.85 -1.94
N CYS A 75 -22.25 9.29 -0.80
CA CYS A 75 -21.62 8.11 -0.23
C CYS A 75 -22.54 6.90 -0.42
N ASN A 76 -22.03 5.86 -1.07
CA ASN A 76 -22.67 4.56 -1.20
C ASN A 76 -21.93 3.55 -0.32
N VAL A 77 -22.68 2.70 0.39
CA VAL A 77 -22.12 1.62 1.20
C VAL A 77 -22.40 0.31 0.50
N THR A 78 -21.35 -0.42 0.16
CA THR A 78 -21.42 -1.69 -0.56
C THR A 78 -20.51 -2.72 0.10
N VAL A 79 -20.52 -3.94 -0.44
CA VAL A 79 -19.63 -5.02 0.00
C VAL A 79 -18.41 -5.07 -0.92
N PRO A 80 -17.18 -5.26 -0.39
CA PRO A 80 -16.01 -5.47 -1.23
C PRO A 80 -16.19 -6.65 -2.18
N TYR A 81 -15.85 -6.45 -3.45
CA TYR A 81 -16.00 -7.48 -4.49
C TYR A 81 -14.99 -8.64 -4.35
N ARG A 82 -13.76 -8.32 -3.95
CA ARG A 82 -12.64 -9.26 -3.73
C ARG A 82 -12.44 -9.48 -2.23
N PRO A 83 -11.91 -10.62 -1.78
CA PRO A 83 -11.51 -10.78 -0.38
C PRO A 83 -10.30 -9.90 -0.04
N PHE A 84 -10.04 -9.73 1.26
CA PHE A 84 -8.81 -9.09 1.73
C PHE A 84 -7.60 -9.88 1.25
N PHE A 85 -6.63 -9.17 0.68
CA PHE A 85 -5.31 -9.68 0.40
C PHE A 85 -4.27 -8.83 1.11
N GLN A 86 -3.31 -9.51 1.74
CA GLN A 86 -2.20 -8.83 2.38
C GLN A 86 -1.25 -8.30 1.31
N ARG A 87 -0.75 -7.07 1.49
CA ARG A 87 0.30 -6.51 0.62
C ARG A 87 1.66 -6.79 1.26
N GLY A 88 2.64 -7.17 0.44
CA GLY A 88 3.96 -7.61 0.92
C GLY A 88 4.06 -9.12 1.00
N THR A 89 4.94 -9.62 1.86
CA THR A 89 5.18 -11.06 2.01
C THR A 89 4.12 -11.74 2.86
N PHE A 90 3.82 -12.99 2.52
CA PHE A 90 2.84 -13.82 3.21
C PHE A 90 3.48 -15.11 3.76
N PRO A 91 3.07 -15.60 4.95
CA PRO A 91 3.57 -16.87 5.47
C PRO A 91 3.27 -18.04 4.52
N GLY A 92 4.30 -18.77 4.12
CA GLY A 92 4.18 -19.90 3.17
C GLY A 92 4.55 -19.56 1.73
N GLU A 93 4.87 -18.29 1.42
CA GLU A 93 5.49 -17.95 0.15
C GLU A 93 6.92 -18.49 0.07
N LYS A 94 7.29 -19.00 -1.11
CA LYS A 94 8.64 -19.46 -1.42
C LYS A 94 9.48 -18.27 -1.82
N PHE A 95 10.70 -18.20 -1.29
CA PHE A 95 11.72 -17.27 -1.79
C PHE A 95 12.17 -17.69 -3.19
N ASP A 96 12.08 -16.76 -4.15
CA ASP A 96 12.49 -17.00 -5.53
C ASP A 96 13.90 -16.48 -5.79
N TYR A 97 14.15 -15.19 -5.55
CA TYR A 97 15.46 -14.57 -5.75
C TYR A 97 15.60 -13.25 -4.99
N GLU A 98 16.84 -12.81 -4.87
CA GLU A 98 17.22 -11.46 -4.44
C GLU A 98 17.92 -10.74 -5.58
N GLY A 99 17.66 -9.45 -5.73
CA GLY A 99 18.22 -8.62 -6.80
C GLY A 99 18.39 -7.18 -6.36
N VAL A 100 18.99 -6.37 -7.23
CA VAL A 100 19.20 -4.95 -6.98
C VAL A 100 18.57 -4.14 -8.10
N ILE A 101 17.69 -3.22 -7.75
CA ILE A 101 17.12 -2.25 -8.68
C ILE A 101 17.85 -0.92 -8.45
N GLY A 102 18.48 -0.38 -9.49
CA GLY A 102 19.20 0.89 -9.42
C GLY A 102 19.68 1.37 -10.78
N GLY A 103 20.10 2.63 -10.84
CA GLY A 103 20.70 3.20 -12.05
C GLY A 103 22.06 2.57 -12.33
N ALA A 104 22.27 2.06 -13.55
CA ALA A 104 23.57 1.55 -13.95
C ALA A 104 24.62 2.68 -13.88
N GLY A 105 25.65 2.51 -13.04
CA GLY A 105 26.73 3.48 -12.88
C GLY A 105 26.51 4.57 -11.82
N LEU A 106 25.40 4.54 -11.08
CA LEU A 106 25.19 5.42 -9.93
C LEU A 106 25.45 4.67 -8.61
N PRO A 107 26.67 4.78 -8.04
CA PRO A 107 26.95 4.14 -6.77
C PRO A 107 26.03 4.73 -5.69
N ASN A 108 25.45 3.86 -4.86
CA ASN A 108 24.54 4.18 -3.76
C ASN A 108 23.09 4.57 -4.13
N GLU A 109 22.72 4.60 -5.41
CA GLU A 109 21.31 4.78 -5.82
C GLU A 109 20.69 3.44 -6.24
N HIS A 110 20.55 2.56 -5.25
CA HIS A 110 19.96 1.25 -5.46
C HIS A 110 19.13 0.79 -4.26
N VAL A 111 18.18 -0.10 -4.55
CA VAL A 111 17.39 -0.82 -3.55
C VAL A 111 17.56 -2.31 -3.78
N THR A 112 17.93 -3.03 -2.73
CA THR A 112 17.90 -4.49 -2.73
C THR A 112 16.45 -4.95 -2.61
N ILE A 113 16.07 -5.88 -3.47
CA ILE A 113 14.73 -6.44 -3.53
C ILE A 113 14.77 -7.94 -3.34
N GLN A 114 13.71 -8.48 -2.75
CA GLN A 114 13.49 -9.91 -2.63
C GLN A 114 12.14 -10.23 -3.25
N GLN A 115 12.13 -11.29 -4.06
CA GLN A 115 10.92 -11.81 -4.66
C GLN A 115 10.48 -13.10 -3.97
N PHE A 116 9.19 -13.15 -3.69
CA PHE A 116 8.50 -14.29 -3.13
C PHE A 116 7.34 -14.68 -4.05
N SER A 117 7.07 -15.98 -4.16
CA SER A 117 5.90 -16.47 -4.88
C SER A 117 5.23 -17.63 -4.18
N MET A 118 3.94 -17.78 -4.44
CA MET A 118 3.15 -18.91 -3.99
C MET A 118 2.20 -19.33 -5.11
N ASN A 119 2.19 -20.62 -5.38
CA ASN A 119 1.28 -21.22 -6.34
C ASN A 119 0.42 -22.25 -5.61
N THR A 120 -0.88 -21.99 -5.58
CA THR A 120 -1.90 -22.86 -4.99
C THR A 120 -2.97 -23.15 -6.03
N THR A 121 -3.80 -24.16 -5.80
CA THR A 121 -4.83 -24.56 -6.77
C THR A 121 -5.82 -23.41 -7.03
N GLY A 122 -5.68 -22.77 -8.19
CA GLY A 122 -6.54 -21.67 -8.64
C GLY A 122 -6.06 -20.27 -8.25
N GLU A 123 -4.89 -20.14 -7.62
CA GLU A 123 -4.35 -18.86 -7.17
C GLU A 123 -2.81 -18.83 -7.24
N TYR A 124 -2.29 -17.84 -7.97
CA TYR A 124 -0.88 -17.52 -8.05
C TYR A 124 -0.62 -16.13 -7.49
N ARG A 125 0.40 -16.04 -6.62
CA ARG A 125 0.83 -14.80 -5.99
C ARG A 125 2.31 -14.61 -6.21
N ALA A 126 2.71 -13.38 -6.48
CA ALA A 126 4.11 -12.97 -6.47
C ALA A 126 4.24 -11.57 -5.86
N SER A 127 5.19 -11.43 -4.94
CA SER A 127 5.43 -10.21 -4.19
C SER A 127 6.91 -9.85 -4.29
N ILE A 128 7.18 -8.60 -4.65
CA ILE A 128 8.52 -8.02 -4.64
C ILE A 128 8.53 -6.98 -3.53
N VAL A 129 9.41 -7.17 -2.55
CA VAL A 129 9.58 -6.30 -1.39
C VAL A 129 11.01 -5.77 -1.31
N SER A 130 11.20 -4.63 -0.67
CA SER A 130 12.55 -4.13 -0.36
C SER A 130 13.20 -4.94 0.76
N SER A 131 14.53 -5.00 0.75
CA SER A 131 15.35 -5.51 1.84
C SER A 131 16.18 -4.35 2.41
N PRO A 132 16.27 -4.18 3.75
CA PRO A 132 15.77 -5.07 4.80
C PRO A 132 14.34 -4.75 5.30
N ASP A 133 13.75 -3.63 4.90
CA ASP A 133 12.53 -3.09 5.54
C ASP A 133 11.20 -3.73 5.07
N CYS A 134 11.24 -4.68 4.14
CA CYS A 134 10.08 -5.41 3.61
C CYS A 134 8.95 -4.51 3.07
N VAL A 135 9.31 -3.35 2.50
CA VAL A 135 8.32 -2.44 1.90
C VAL A 135 7.81 -3.05 0.59
N PRO A 136 6.49 -3.19 0.38
CA PRO A 136 5.95 -3.76 -0.85
C PRO A 136 6.19 -2.82 -2.05
N ILE A 137 6.89 -3.33 -3.07
CA ILE A 137 7.16 -2.60 -4.32
C ILE A 137 6.17 -3.04 -5.39
N THR A 138 6.06 -4.35 -5.63
CA THR A 138 5.14 -4.91 -6.61
C THR A 138 4.40 -6.09 -6.00
N ASN A 139 3.09 -6.17 -6.21
CA ASN A 139 2.28 -7.34 -5.88
C ASN A 139 1.52 -7.77 -7.13
N ILE A 140 1.59 -9.05 -7.43
CA ILE A 140 0.88 -9.71 -8.53
C ILE A 140 -0.01 -10.77 -7.91
N HIS A 141 -1.28 -10.71 -8.25
CA HIS A 141 -2.28 -11.64 -7.78
C HIS A 141 -3.10 -12.13 -8.96
N ILE A 142 -3.08 -13.44 -9.19
CA ILE A 142 -3.79 -14.09 -10.29
C ILE A 142 -4.70 -15.13 -9.69
N THR A 143 -6.00 -14.97 -9.90
CA THR A 143 -7.02 -15.94 -9.47
C THR A 143 -7.89 -16.34 -10.64
N THR A 144 -8.41 -17.55 -10.61
CA THR A 144 -9.39 -18.01 -11.61
C THR A 144 -10.72 -17.25 -11.50
N LYS A 145 -11.10 -16.84 -10.29
CA LYS A 145 -12.36 -16.14 -10.01
C LYS A 145 -12.33 -14.65 -10.36
N TYR A 146 -11.23 -13.96 -10.02
CA TYR A 146 -11.13 -12.50 -10.11
C TYR A 146 -10.08 -12.03 -11.15
N GLY A 147 -9.41 -12.94 -11.83
CA GLY A 147 -8.44 -12.62 -12.87
C GLY A 147 -7.10 -12.12 -12.35
N PHE A 148 -6.42 -11.34 -13.19
CA PHE A 148 -5.10 -10.77 -12.96
C PHE A 148 -5.21 -9.38 -12.34
N GLU A 149 -4.46 -9.16 -11.26
CA GLU A 149 -4.31 -7.87 -10.62
C GLU A 149 -2.82 -7.63 -10.35
N GLN A 150 -2.29 -6.55 -10.92
CA GLN A 150 -0.95 -6.08 -10.59
C GLN A 150 -1.05 -4.72 -9.92
N SER A 151 -0.37 -4.57 -8.79
CA SER A 151 -0.21 -3.28 -8.11
C SER A 151 1.27 -2.96 -7.92
N LYS A 152 1.67 -1.77 -8.38
CA LYS A 152 2.99 -1.19 -8.14
C LYS A 152 2.85 -0.05 -7.16
N SER A 153 3.59 -0.07 -6.07
CA SER A 153 3.50 0.90 -5.00
C SER A 153 4.77 1.73 -4.93
N THR A 154 4.60 3.04 -4.91
CA THR A 154 5.67 3.99 -4.58
C THR A 154 5.36 4.56 -3.22
N LEU A 155 6.26 4.35 -2.25
CA LEU A 155 6.06 4.79 -0.88
C LEU A 155 6.09 6.33 -0.82
N LEU A 156 5.02 6.94 -0.33
CA LEU A 156 4.91 8.37 -0.08
C LEU A 156 5.27 8.71 1.37
N GLY A 157 5.05 7.76 2.29
CA GLY A 157 5.45 7.88 3.68
C GLY A 157 4.96 6.71 4.54
N ILE A 158 5.65 6.49 5.65
CA ILE A 158 5.20 5.60 6.74
C ILE A 158 4.77 6.50 7.89
N THR A 159 3.51 6.41 8.28
CA THR A 159 3.05 7.02 9.52
C THR A 159 2.80 5.95 10.55
N TYR A 160 3.37 6.14 11.74
CA TYR A 160 3.10 5.30 12.89
C TYR A 160 1.87 5.85 13.61
N SER A 161 0.76 5.14 13.58
CA SER A 161 -0.43 5.54 14.34
C SER A 161 -0.41 4.82 15.69
N VAL A 162 -0.45 5.58 16.78
CA VAL A 162 -0.71 4.99 18.11
C VAL A 162 -2.22 4.82 18.21
N ALA A 163 -2.68 3.60 18.54
CA ALA A 163 -4.10 3.30 18.68
C ALA A 163 -4.80 4.35 19.55
N GLY A 164 -5.64 5.20 18.94
CA GLY A 164 -6.37 6.27 19.64
C GLY A 164 -6.63 7.55 18.86
N TYR A 165 -5.88 7.87 17.80
CA TYR A 165 -6.09 9.09 17.01
C TYR A 165 -6.03 8.80 15.50
N LEU A 166 -7.20 8.55 14.89
CA LEU A 166 -7.39 8.62 13.44
C LEU A 166 -7.85 10.05 13.09
N THR A 167 -6.92 10.99 13.04
CA THR A 167 -7.10 12.17 12.19
C THR A 167 -6.45 11.87 10.86
N MET A 168 -7.26 11.39 9.90
CA MET A 168 -6.87 11.32 8.50
C MET A 168 -6.81 12.74 7.92
N GLN A 169 -5.78 13.50 8.28
CA GLN A 169 -5.50 14.76 7.60
C GLN A 169 -5.02 14.45 6.19
N GLY A 170 -5.74 15.00 5.21
CA GLY A 170 -5.31 15.01 3.82
C GLY A 170 -3.91 15.60 3.75
N THR A 171 -3.03 14.96 3.00
CA THR A 171 -1.69 15.46 2.74
C THR A 171 -1.79 16.74 1.92
N GLU A 172 -1.76 17.89 2.62
CA GLU A 172 -1.24 19.12 2.03
C GLU A 172 0.26 18.91 1.79
N GLU A 173 0.59 18.95 0.52
CA GLU A 173 1.93 19.04 -0.02
C GLU A 173 2.55 20.36 0.44
N LYS A 174 3.34 20.36 1.52
CA LYS A 174 4.38 21.36 1.81
C LYS A 174 5.30 20.95 2.97
N GLU A 175 6.60 21.18 2.78
CA GLU A 175 7.72 21.01 3.71
C GLU A 175 8.29 19.59 3.94
N GLY A 176 8.58 18.90 2.83
CA GLY A 176 9.70 17.97 2.79
C GLY A 176 11.03 18.72 2.89
N SER A 177 11.56 18.94 4.10
CA SER A 177 13.03 19.03 4.33
C SER A 177 13.47 19.06 5.80
N LYS A 178 12.58 19.38 6.76
CA LYS A 178 13.00 19.63 8.16
C LYS A 178 12.78 18.47 9.15
N LEU A 179 11.92 17.50 8.84
CA LEU A 179 11.59 16.43 9.80
C LEU A 179 12.63 15.29 9.84
N SER A 180 13.37 15.09 8.75
CA SER A 180 14.41 14.05 8.65
C SER A 180 15.62 14.31 9.57
N ARG A 181 15.91 15.58 9.93
CA ARG A 181 17.03 15.91 10.83
C ARG A 181 16.75 15.77 12.31
N ARG A 182 15.49 15.81 12.76
CA ARG A 182 15.19 15.78 14.22
C ARG A 182 15.13 14.38 14.83
N VAL A 183 14.94 13.35 14.01
CA VAL A 183 14.93 11.95 14.49
C VAL A 183 16.37 11.40 14.60
N ALA A 184 17.29 11.85 13.75
CA ALA A 184 18.69 11.41 13.78
C ALA A 184 19.50 11.96 14.99
N THR A 185 19.08 13.06 15.61
CA THR A 185 19.85 13.67 16.73
C THR A 185 19.45 13.15 18.11
N LYS A 186 18.33 12.43 18.24
CA LYS A 186 17.84 11.96 19.56
C LYS A 186 18.23 10.53 19.92
N LEU A 187 18.94 9.82 19.03
CA LEU A 187 19.45 8.47 19.26
C LEU A 187 20.94 8.41 19.68
N SER A 188 21.63 9.55 19.86
CA SER A 188 23.04 9.57 20.30
C SER A 188 23.25 10.04 21.76
N THR A 189 22.19 10.25 22.53
CA THR A 189 22.28 10.76 23.93
C THR A 189 21.39 10.01 24.94
N MET A 190 21.16 8.72 24.72
CA MET A 190 20.63 7.84 25.76
C MET A 190 21.50 6.58 25.83
N ASN A 191 22.55 6.70 26.67
CA ASN A 191 23.40 5.69 27.32
C ASN A 191 23.75 4.40 26.57
#